data_AF-A0A3B1A682-F1
#
_entry.id   AF-A0A3B1A682-F1
#
_cell.length_a   1.000
_cell.length_b   1.000
_cell.length_c   1.000
_cell.angle_alpha   90.00
_cell.angle_beta   90.00
_cell.angle_gamma   90.00
#
_symmetry.space_group_name_H-M   'P 1'
#
loop_
_entity.id
_entity.type
_entity.pdbx_description
1 polymer ?
#
loop_
_entity_poly.entity_id
_entity_poly.type
_entity_poly.pdbx_seq_one_letter_code
_entity_poly.pdbx_strand_id
1 'polypeptide(L)' 'MSRSNNINIQQLSQSERILLAEELWDSVAQNQDDLVVTDSQKKILDARIAAYKASPNEGTSWEEVKNEMK' A
#
# COMPACT_ATOMS: atom_id res chain seq x y z
N MET A 1 17.21 -1.34 -24.62
CA MET A 1 16.46 -2.54 -25.06
C MET A 1 15.71 -3.09 -23.86
N SER A 2 14.41 -2.79 -23.72
CA SER A 2 13.61 -3.40 -22.64
C SER A 2 13.21 -4.81 -23.07
N ARG A 3 13.60 -5.82 -22.28
CA ARG A 3 13.07 -7.17 -22.42
C ARG A 3 11.67 -7.19 -21.81
N SER A 4 10.64 -7.30 -22.64
CA SER A 4 9.31 -7.63 -22.17
C SER A 4 9.24 -9.13 -21.91
N ASN A 5 9.41 -9.55 -20.65
CA ASN A 5 9.08 -10.90 -20.23
C ASN A 5 7.57 -10.97 -19.99
N ASN A 6 6.87 -11.77 -20.80
CA ASN A 6 5.43 -11.97 -20.65
C ASN A 6 5.19 -13.09 -19.63
N ILE A 7 4.85 -12.72 -18.38
CA ILE A 7 4.51 -13.67 -17.32
C ILE A 7 3.00 -13.90 -17.34
N ASN A 8 2.57 -15.15 -17.54
CA ASN A 8 1.16 -15.52 -17.40
C ASN A 8 0.85 -15.86 -15.94
N ILE A 9 0.40 -14.86 -15.17
CA ILE A 9 0.10 -14.98 -13.73
C ILE A 9 -0.97 -16.06 -13.45
N GLN A 10 -1.85 -16.35 -14.42
CA GLN A 10 -2.91 -17.36 -14.22
C GLN A 10 -2.39 -18.79 -14.18
N GLN A 11 -1.19 -19.06 -14.72
CA GLN A 11 -0.57 -20.38 -14.69
C GLN A 11 0.21 -20.67 -13.41
N LEU A 12 0.47 -19.65 -12.60
CA LEU A 12 1.17 -19.79 -11.32
C LEU A 12 0.25 -20.41 -10.27
N SER A 13 0.82 -21.29 -9.45
CA SER A 13 0.21 -21.74 -8.20
C SER A 13 -0.01 -20.56 -7.25
N GLN A 14 -0.84 -20.76 -6.23
CA GLN A 14 -1.09 -19.71 -5.23
C GLN A 14 0.21 -19.25 -4.54
N SER A 15 1.08 -20.20 -4.18
CA SER A 15 2.37 -19.90 -3.54
C SER A 15 3.29 -19.11 -4.46
N GLU A 16 3.37 -19.47 -5.74
CA GLU A 16 4.19 -18.72 -6.72
C GLU A 16 3.64 -17.30 -6.96
N ARG A 17 2.32 -17.11 -6.95
CA ARG A 17 1.73 -15.76 -7.02
C ARG A 17 2.05 -14.92 -5.80
N ILE A 18 2.07 -15.52 -4.61
CA ILE A 18 2.43 -14.81 -3.37
C ILE A 18 3.89 -14.38 -3.43
N LEU A 19 4.80 -15.29 -3.79
CA LEU A 19 6.23 -14.98 -3.93
C LEU A 19 6.48 -13.90 -4.99
N LEU A 20 5.82 -13.99 -6.14
CA LEU A 20 5.92 -12.96 -7.18
C LEU A 20 5.41 -11.61 -6.69
N ALA A 21 4.30 -11.58 -5.93
CA ALA A 21 3.78 -10.32 -5.38
C ALA A 21 4.78 -9.69 -4.39
N GLU A 22 5.42 -10.50 -3.55
CA GLU A 22 6.47 -10.07 -2.62
C GLU A 22 7.70 -9.54 -3.37
N GLU A 23 8.23 -10.29 -4.34
CA GLU A 23 9.39 -9.86 -5.13
C GLU A 23 9.12 -8.56 -5.91
N LEU A 24 7.92 -8.42 -6.49
CA LEU A 24 7.52 -7.19 -7.16
C LEU A 24 7.45 -6.03 -6.18
N TRP A 25 6.90 -6.25 -4.99
CA TRP A 25 6.80 -5.23 -3.95
C TRP A 25 8.19 -4.78 -3.46
N ASP A 26 9.09 -5.72 -3.19
CA ASP A 26 10.46 -5.44 -2.80
C ASP A 26 11.22 -4.67 -3.88
N SER A 27 10.98 -4.98 -5.16
CA SER A 27 11.63 -4.27 -6.28
C SER A 27 11.22 -2.79 -6.36
N VAL A 28 9.98 -2.46 -6.00
CA VAL A 28 9.49 -1.08 -5.95
C VAL A 28 10.08 -0.38 -4.73
N ALA A 29 10.14 -1.05 -3.58
CA ALA A 29 10.70 -0.51 -2.34
C ALA A 29 12.18 -0.11 -2.48
N GLN A 30 12.95 -0.82 -3.31
CA GLN A 30 14.36 -0.48 -3.57
C GLN A 30 14.57 0.91 -4.18
N ASN A 31 13.56 1.46 -4.88
CA ASN A 31 13.60 2.79 -5.49
C ASN A 31 12.70 3.78 -4.75
N GLN A 32 12.35 3.50 -3.50
CA GLN A 32 11.44 4.33 -2.71
C GLN A 32 11.99 5.75 -2.50
N ASP A 33 13.31 5.90 -2.40
CA ASP A 33 13.97 7.19 -2.19
C ASP A 33 13.79 8.14 -3.40
N ASP A 34 13.48 7.62 -4.58
CA ASP A 34 13.17 8.41 -5.78
C ASP A 34 11.75 9.01 -5.73
N LEU A 35 10.87 8.49 -4.86
CA LEU A 35 9.49 8.94 -4.71
C LEU A 35 9.41 10.07 -3.68
N VAL A 36 9.63 11.29 -4.14
CA VAL A 36 9.49 12.48 -3.30
C VAL A 36 8.02 12.74 -2.97
N VAL A 37 7.67 12.71 -1.69
CA VAL A 37 6.35 13.15 -1.22
C VAL A 37 6.23 14.66 -1.42
N THR A 38 5.29 15.07 -2.25
CA THR A 38 5.04 16.48 -2.57
C THR A 38 4.51 17.24 -1.36
N ASP A 39 4.72 18.55 -1.33
CA ASP A 39 4.22 19.40 -0.24
C ASP A 39 2.69 19.43 -0.17
N SER A 40 1.99 19.24 -1.30
CA SER A 40 0.53 19.13 -1.31
C SER A 40 0.05 17.85 -0.62
N GLN A 41 0.73 16.72 -0.84
CA GLN A 41 0.44 15.46 -0.15
C GLN A 41 0.72 15.57 1.35
N LYS A 42 1.84 16.20 1.74
CA LYS A 42 2.16 16.46 3.16
C LYS A 42 1.08 17.30 3.85
N LYS A 43 0.62 18.37 3.20
CA LYS A 43 -0.47 19.21 3.73
C LYS A 43 -1.76 18.43 3.98
N ILE A 44 -2.11 17.49 3.09
CA ILE A 44 -3.28 16.63 3.28
C ILE A 44 -3.09 15.74 4.51
N LEU A 45 -1.90 15.15 4.68
CA LEU A 45 -1.59 14.32 5.85
C LEU A 45 -1.66 15.12 7.14
N ASP A 46 -1.06 16.31 7.18
CA ASP A 46 -1.10 17.20 8.34
C ASP A 46 -2.53 17.57 8.72
N ALA A 47 -3.37 17.90 7.72
CA ALA A 47 -4.77 18.21 7.94
C ALA A 47 -5.55 17.01 8.50
N ARG A 48 -5.34 15.80 7.97
CA ARG A 48 -6.01 14.57 8.45
C ARG A 48 -5.57 14.22 9.87
N ILE A 49 -4.30 14.39 10.20
CA ILE A 49 -3.78 14.17 11.55
C ILE A 49 -4.36 15.20 12.53
N ALA A 50 -4.45 16.47 12.14
CA ALA A 50 -5.06 17.50 12.97
C ALA A 50 -6.55 17.22 13.24
N ALA A 51 -7.31 16.81 12.21
CA ALA A 51 -8.70 16.42 12.35
C ALA A 51 -8.87 15.22 13.30
N TYR A 52 -8.06 14.18 13.15
CA TYR A 52 -8.07 13.03 14.06
C TYR A 52 -7.75 13.42 15.52
N LYS A 53 -6.77 14.31 15.73
CA LYS A 53 -6.45 14.80 17.09
C LYS A 53 -7.57 15.64 17.70
N ALA A 54 -8.31 16.38 16.89
CA ALA A 54 -9.46 17.17 17.35
C ALA A 54 -10.66 16.26 17.68
N SER A 55 -10.82 15.15 16.95
CA SER A 55 -11.94 14.20 17.09
C SER A 55 -11.44 12.75 17.13
N PRO A 56 -10.80 12.28 18.21
CA PRO A 56 -10.15 10.97 18.26
C PRO A 56 -11.12 9.78 18.14
N ASN A 57 -12.42 10.02 18.38
CA ASN A 57 -13.47 9.01 18.32
C ASN A 57 -14.23 8.98 16.98
N GLU A 58 -13.83 9.80 16.00
CA GLU A 58 -14.50 9.86 14.68
C GLU A 58 -14.07 8.73 13.73
N GLY A 59 -13.09 7.91 14.14
CA GLY A 59 -12.64 6.72 13.41
C GLY A 59 -13.18 5.42 14.00
N THR A 60 -13.36 4.43 13.13
CA THR A 60 -13.65 3.04 13.52
C THR A 60 -12.35 2.33 13.84
N SER A 61 -12.31 1.62 14.98
CA SER A 61 -11.14 0.82 15.34
C SER A 61 -10.94 -0.32 14.34
N TRP A 62 -9.69 -0.77 14.19
CA TRP A 62 -9.39 -1.93 13.34
C TRP A 62 -10.17 -3.19 13.77
N GLU A 63 -10.38 -3.37 15.08
CA GLU A 63 -11.13 -4.51 15.60
C GLU A 63 -12.61 -4.46 15.20
N GLU A 64 -13.23 -3.28 15.20
CA GLU A 64 -14.61 -3.09 14.73
C GLU A 64 -14.72 -3.41 13.23
N VAL A 65 -13.86 -2.82 12.39
CA VAL A 65 -13.84 -3.10 10.94
C VAL A 65 -13.63 -4.60 10.67
N LYS A 66 -12.67 -5.22 11.37
CA LYS A 66 -12.38 -6.65 11.22
C LYS A 66 -13.56 -7.54 11.60
N ASN A 67 -14.38 -7.13 12.56
CA ASN A 67 -15.59 -7.85 12.92
C ASN A 67 -16.70 -7.72 11.88
N GLU A 68 -16.76 -6.61 11.13
CA GLU A 68 -17.70 -6.42 10.01
C GLU A 68 -17.32 -7.22 8.75
N MET A 69 -16.05 -7.58 8.60
CA MET A 69 -15.55 -8.36 7.44
C MET A 69 -15.67 -9.89 7.61
N LYS A 70 -16.22 -10.37 8.72
CA LYS A 70 -16.48 -11.80 8.97
C LYS A 70 -17.83 -12.21 8.40
#